data_AF-A0A2U3BEZ1-F1
#
_entry.id   AF-A0A2U3BEZ1-F1
#
_cell.length_a   1.000
_cell.length_b   1.000
_cell.length_c   1.000
_cell.angle_alpha   90.00
_cell.angle_beta   90.00
_cell.angle_gamma   90.00
#
_symmetry.space_group_name_H-M   'P 1'
#
loop_
_entity.id
_entity.type
_entity.pdbx_description
1 polymer ?
#
loop_
_entity_poly.entity_id
_entity_poly.type
_entity_poly.pdbx_seq_one_letter_code
_entity_poly.pdbx_strand_id
1 'polypeptide(L)'
;MSVSDLMAGLMMVFLFISVALMQDAMQERDQIKDVAETYQQTQQAIYKALYEEFKDDLKEWGAELDRDSLSLNFTAPEVLFRNGEASLTSQFELILSDFFPRYLGVLNQYKPDIQEVRIEGHTSSRWNHDSSANEAYFNNMALSQARTRTVLHYLVELDSIHIKHAGWVKANVAAVGYSSSKVILDETGQEDEKKSRRVSFRIITNAEIQIRKILER
;
A
#
# COMPACT_ATOMS: atom_id res chain seq x y z
N MET A 1 -45.64 49.72 -0.15
CA MET A 1 -44.78 48.70 -0.77
C MET A 1 -45.58 47.41 -0.83
N SER A 2 -45.76 46.84 -2.02
CA SER A 2 -46.64 45.68 -2.18
C SER A 2 -45.94 44.42 -1.66
N VAL A 3 -46.71 43.43 -1.20
CA VAL A 3 -46.17 42.11 -0.80
C VAL A 3 -45.35 41.49 -1.94
N SER A 4 -45.65 41.86 -3.19
CA SER A 4 -44.91 41.44 -4.39
C SER A 4 -43.47 41.98 -4.43
N ASP A 5 -43.23 43.22 -4.00
CA ASP A 5 -41.89 43.83 -3.98
C ASP A 5 -41.01 43.19 -2.90
N LEU A 6 -41.62 42.85 -1.76
CA LEU A 6 -40.95 42.14 -0.67
C LEU A 6 -40.53 40.71 -1.08
N MET A 7 -41.42 40.00 -1.79
CA MET A 7 -41.15 38.65 -2.29
C MET A 7 -40.11 38.64 -3.41
N ALA A 8 -40.12 39.64 -4.30
CA ALA A 8 -39.09 39.81 -5.32
C ALA A 8 -37.69 40.06 -4.70
N GLY A 9 -37.63 40.88 -3.64
CA GLY A 9 -36.40 41.09 -2.88
C GLY A 9 -35.87 39.82 -2.20
N LEU A 10 -36.75 39.06 -1.54
CA LEU A 10 -36.39 37.79 -0.91
C LEU A 10 -35.92 36.73 -1.92
N MET A 11 -36.57 36.65 -3.08
CA MET A 11 -36.16 35.76 -4.17
C MET A 11 -34.78 36.10 -4.71
N MET A 12 -34.45 37.40 -4.86
CA MET A 12 -33.10 37.80 -5.25
C MET A 12 -32.06 37.38 -4.22
N VAL A 13 -32.31 37.59 -2.93
CA VAL A 13 -31.41 37.15 -1.86
C VAL A 13 -31.21 35.63 -1.91
N PHE A 14 -32.29 34.86 -2.06
CA PHE A 14 -32.21 33.41 -2.15
C PHE A 14 -31.42 32.94 -3.39
N LEU A 15 -31.58 33.63 -4.53
CA LEU A 15 -30.84 33.34 -5.75
C LEU A 15 -29.36 33.63 -5.59
N PHE A 16 -28.99 34.75 -4.97
CA PHE A 16 -27.59 35.05 -4.65
C PHE A 16 -26.96 34.01 -3.71
N ILE A 17 -27.68 33.62 -2.65
CA ILE A 17 -27.23 32.56 -1.74
C ILE A 17 -27.07 31.25 -2.50
N SER A 18 -28.04 30.88 -3.35
CA SER A 18 -27.99 29.63 -4.13
C SER A 18 -26.82 29.62 -5.12
N VAL A 19 -26.55 30.75 -5.79
CA VAL A 19 -25.40 30.87 -6.71
C VAL A 19 -24.09 30.80 -5.95
N ALA A 20 -23.97 31.47 -4.80
CA ALA A 20 -22.79 31.39 -3.95
C ALA A 20 -22.52 29.94 -3.48
N LEU A 21 -23.54 29.26 -2.96
CA LEU A 21 -23.43 27.86 -2.53
C LEU A 21 -23.08 26.92 -3.69
N MET A 22 -23.67 27.15 -4.88
CA MET A 22 -23.34 26.36 -6.07
C MET A 22 -21.91 26.59 -6.53
N GLN A 23 -21.42 27.83 -6.46
CA GLN A 23 -20.04 28.15 -6.80
C GLN A 23 -19.06 27.47 -5.84
N ASP A 24 -19.32 27.50 -4.53
CA ASP A 24 -18.49 26.84 -3.52
C ASP A 24 -18.47 25.32 -3.74
N ALA A 25 -19.64 24.70 -3.94
CA ALA A 25 -19.75 23.27 -4.21
C ALA A 25 -19.05 22.84 -5.52
N MET A 26 -19.07 23.69 -6.55
CA MET A 26 -18.34 23.43 -7.79
C MET A 26 -16.83 23.49 -7.57
N GLN A 27 -16.33 24.48 -6.82
CA GLN A 27 -14.90 24.60 -6.51
C GLN A 27 -14.39 23.41 -5.70
N GLU A 28 -15.12 22.98 -4.69
CA GLU A 28 -14.76 21.81 -3.87
C GLU A 28 -14.69 20.54 -4.72
N ARG A 29 -15.72 20.31 -5.56
CA ARG A 29 -15.76 19.17 -6.48
C ARG A 29 -14.58 19.19 -7.45
N ASP A 30 -14.26 20.34 -8.02
CA ASP A 30 -13.17 20.47 -8.99
C ASP A 30 -11.81 20.23 -8.31
N GLN A 31 -11.60 20.70 -7.06
CA GLN A 31 -10.40 20.39 -6.27
C GLN A 31 -10.28 18.89 -5.96
N ILE A 32 -11.38 18.23 -5.57
CA ILE A 32 -11.37 16.78 -5.33
C ILE A 32 -11.01 16.02 -6.61
N LYS A 33 -11.56 16.46 -7.76
CA LYS A 33 -11.26 15.87 -9.07
C LYS A 33 -9.78 16.02 -9.43
N ASP A 34 -9.22 17.21 -9.24
CA ASP A 34 -7.81 17.49 -9.52
C ASP A 34 -6.87 16.64 -8.65
N VAL A 35 -7.21 16.47 -7.36
CA VAL A 35 -6.46 15.57 -6.45
C VAL A 35 -6.56 14.11 -6.91
N ALA A 36 -7.74 13.65 -7.30
CA ALA A 36 -7.94 12.28 -7.78
C ALA A 36 -7.15 12.01 -9.08
N GLU A 37 -7.13 12.95 -10.02
CA GLU A 37 -6.35 12.84 -11.26
C GLU A 37 -4.84 12.86 -10.98
N THR A 38 -4.38 13.80 -10.15
CA THR A 38 -2.98 13.88 -9.74
C THR A 38 -2.53 12.58 -9.07
N TYR A 39 -3.38 12.02 -8.20
CA TYR A 39 -3.13 10.76 -7.54
C TYR A 39 -2.95 9.60 -8.54
N GLN A 40 -3.87 9.45 -9.50
CA GLN A 40 -3.77 8.41 -10.52
C GLN A 40 -2.48 8.55 -11.34
N GLN A 41 -2.08 9.77 -11.67
CA GLN A 41 -0.82 10.06 -12.37
C GLN A 41 0.38 9.67 -11.52
N THR A 42 0.39 10.02 -10.22
CA THR A 42 1.47 9.64 -9.30
C THR A 42 1.59 8.13 -9.14
N GLN A 43 0.48 7.40 -8.95
CA GLN A 43 0.52 5.93 -8.89
C GLN A 43 1.09 5.32 -10.16
N GLN A 44 0.66 5.82 -11.33
CA GLN A 44 1.17 5.34 -12.60
C GLN A 44 2.66 5.64 -12.78
N ALA A 45 3.12 6.82 -12.35
CA ALA A 45 4.52 7.22 -12.40
C ALA A 45 5.39 6.33 -11.50
N ILE A 46 4.94 6.07 -10.26
CA ILE A 46 5.60 5.16 -9.33
C ILE A 46 5.66 3.75 -9.92
N TYR A 47 4.54 3.21 -10.41
CA TYR A 47 4.48 1.88 -11.01
C TYR A 47 5.48 1.76 -12.16
N LYS A 48 5.46 2.72 -13.10
CA LYS A 48 6.37 2.70 -14.25
C LYS A 48 7.83 2.77 -13.80
N ALA A 49 8.16 3.62 -12.84
CA ALA A 49 9.53 3.75 -12.35
C ALA A 49 10.01 2.45 -11.67
N LEU A 50 9.17 1.81 -10.85
CA LEU A 50 9.48 0.52 -10.24
C LEU A 50 9.60 -0.59 -11.28
N TYR A 51 8.70 -0.61 -12.27
CA TYR A 51 8.74 -1.60 -13.34
C TYR A 51 10.02 -1.49 -14.16
N GLU A 52 10.38 -0.27 -14.59
CA GLU A 52 11.63 -0.06 -15.34
C GLU A 52 12.87 -0.43 -14.53
N GLU A 53 12.86 -0.18 -13.21
CA GLU A 53 13.96 -0.53 -12.32
C GLU A 53 14.11 -2.04 -12.15
N PHE A 54 13.01 -2.79 -11.97
CA PHE A 54 13.07 -4.18 -11.50
C PHE A 54 12.65 -5.24 -12.51
N LYS A 55 12.14 -4.89 -13.70
CA LYS A 55 11.58 -5.86 -14.68
C LYS A 55 12.49 -7.06 -14.98
N ASP A 56 13.79 -6.85 -15.00
CA ASP A 56 14.78 -7.90 -15.31
C ASP A 56 15.08 -8.79 -14.08
N ASP A 57 14.92 -8.25 -12.87
CA ASP A 57 15.18 -8.92 -11.59
C ASP A 57 13.96 -9.74 -11.09
N LEU A 58 12.74 -9.28 -11.41
CA LEU A 58 11.48 -9.85 -10.88
C LEU A 58 11.41 -11.38 -11.07
N LYS A 59 11.81 -11.86 -12.24
CA LYS A 59 11.78 -13.30 -12.54
C LYS A 59 12.75 -14.09 -11.66
N GLU A 60 13.96 -13.58 -11.44
CA GLU A 60 14.99 -14.25 -10.63
C GLU A 60 14.61 -14.27 -9.16
N TRP A 61 13.97 -13.21 -8.67
CA TRP A 61 13.50 -13.12 -7.29
C TRP A 61 12.22 -13.91 -7.02
N GLY A 62 11.55 -14.42 -8.05
CA GLY A 62 10.20 -14.99 -7.91
C GLY A 62 9.21 -13.93 -7.41
N ALA A 63 9.31 -12.73 -7.96
CA ALA A 63 8.54 -11.57 -7.59
C ALA A 63 7.66 -11.07 -8.75
N GLU A 64 6.60 -10.36 -8.39
CA GLU A 64 5.69 -9.70 -9.33
C GLU A 64 5.38 -8.28 -8.84
N LEU A 65 5.21 -7.34 -9.77
CA LEU A 65 4.77 -5.98 -9.46
C LEU A 65 3.30 -5.84 -9.87
N ASP A 66 2.44 -5.67 -8.88
CA ASP A 66 1.02 -5.47 -9.08
C ASP A 66 0.70 -3.98 -9.26
N ARG A 67 0.05 -3.67 -10.39
CA ARG A 67 -0.25 -2.27 -10.78
C ARG A 67 -1.33 -1.65 -9.91
N ASP A 68 -2.36 -2.41 -9.57
CA ASP A 68 -3.56 -1.87 -8.93
C ASP A 68 -3.35 -1.59 -7.45
N SER A 69 -2.65 -2.49 -6.76
CA SER A 69 -2.31 -2.35 -5.34
C SER A 69 -1.01 -1.60 -5.09
N LEU A 70 -0.21 -1.35 -6.15
CA LEU A 70 1.12 -0.76 -6.09
C LEU A 70 2.06 -1.55 -5.14
N SER A 71 2.03 -2.88 -5.30
CA SER A 71 2.74 -3.82 -4.44
C SER A 71 3.74 -4.66 -5.21
N LEU A 72 4.96 -4.77 -4.70
CA LEU A 72 5.91 -5.77 -5.15
C LEU A 72 5.79 -7.01 -4.28
N ASN A 73 5.34 -8.12 -4.85
CA ASN A 73 5.02 -9.36 -4.15
C ASN A 73 6.11 -10.39 -4.41
N PHE A 74 6.78 -10.85 -3.36
CA PHE A 74 7.68 -12.01 -3.41
C PHE A 74 6.87 -13.28 -3.14
N THR A 75 6.74 -14.17 -4.12
CA THR A 75 5.80 -15.33 -4.10
C THR A 75 6.51 -16.70 -4.10
N ALA A 76 7.78 -16.71 -3.73
CA ALA A 76 8.61 -17.91 -3.62
C ALA A 76 8.87 -18.29 -2.15
N PRO A 77 7.89 -18.80 -1.39
CA PRO A 77 7.97 -18.93 0.07
C PRO A 77 9.19 -19.71 0.58
N GLU A 78 9.62 -20.75 -0.15
CA GLU A 78 10.82 -21.55 0.15
C GLU A 78 12.12 -20.72 0.10
N VAL A 79 12.14 -19.68 -0.73
CA VAL A 79 13.23 -18.73 -0.85
C VAL A 79 13.15 -17.69 0.27
N LEU A 80 11.96 -17.30 0.72
CA LEU A 80 11.79 -16.20 1.67
C LEU A 80 12.14 -16.61 3.11
N PHE A 81 11.58 -17.72 3.58
CA PHE A 81 11.72 -18.18 4.96
C PHE A 81 11.84 -19.70 5.00
N ARG A 82 12.47 -20.22 6.05
CA ARG A 82 12.36 -21.65 6.34
C ARG A 82 10.92 -22.01 6.73
N ASN A 83 10.52 -23.25 6.46
CA ASN A 83 9.16 -23.71 6.73
C ASN A 83 8.81 -23.55 8.23
N GLY A 84 7.65 -22.95 8.52
CA GLY A 84 7.20 -22.67 9.89
C GLY A 84 8.04 -21.64 10.67
N GLU A 85 9.11 -21.12 10.09
CA GLU A 85 10.02 -20.18 10.77
C GLU A 85 9.82 -18.74 10.26
N ALA A 86 10.25 -17.80 11.11
CA ALA A 86 10.34 -16.37 10.80
C ALA A 86 11.78 -15.92 10.51
N SER A 87 12.73 -16.84 10.48
CA SER A 87 14.13 -16.61 10.12
C SER A 87 14.22 -16.43 8.59
N LEU A 88 14.94 -15.39 8.15
CA LEU A 88 15.20 -15.19 6.72
C LEU A 88 16.15 -16.28 6.23
N THR A 89 15.98 -16.70 4.98
CA THR A 89 17.02 -17.48 4.32
C THR A 89 18.13 -16.55 3.84
N SER A 90 19.36 -17.07 3.69
CA SER A 90 20.46 -16.31 3.11
C SER A 90 20.16 -15.83 1.68
N GLN A 91 19.33 -16.57 0.94
CA GLN A 91 18.93 -16.16 -0.41
C GLN A 91 18.03 -14.92 -0.36
N PHE A 92 17.07 -14.86 0.58
CA PHE A 92 16.21 -13.69 0.69
C PHE A 92 16.93 -12.49 1.28
N GLU A 93 17.87 -12.70 2.20
CA GLU A 93 18.77 -11.64 2.67
C GLU A 93 19.53 -10.98 1.51
N LEU A 94 20.07 -11.77 0.58
CA LEU A 94 20.73 -11.27 -0.64
C LEU A 94 19.76 -10.46 -1.52
N ILE A 95 18.56 -10.99 -1.76
CA ILE A 95 17.53 -10.29 -2.54
C ILE A 95 17.18 -8.95 -1.87
N LEU A 96 16.91 -8.93 -0.57
CA LEU A 96 16.55 -7.71 0.17
C LEU A 96 17.68 -6.68 0.15
N SER A 97 18.93 -7.13 0.19
CA SER A 97 20.12 -6.26 0.18
C SER A 97 20.32 -5.54 -1.15
N ASP A 98 19.91 -6.15 -2.26
CA ASP A 98 19.91 -5.51 -3.58
C ASP A 98 18.64 -4.69 -3.82
N PHE A 99 17.49 -5.31 -3.59
CA PHE A 99 16.16 -4.75 -3.85
C PHE A 99 15.92 -3.44 -3.08
N PHE A 100 16.06 -3.46 -1.76
CA PHE A 100 15.50 -2.40 -0.92
C PHE A 100 16.21 -1.05 -1.06
N PRO A 101 17.56 -0.97 -1.18
CA PRO A 101 18.23 0.29 -1.48
C PRO A 101 17.81 0.89 -2.82
N ARG A 102 17.68 0.08 -3.88
CA ARG A 102 17.21 0.50 -5.20
C ARG A 102 15.75 0.97 -5.14
N TYR A 103 14.92 0.25 -4.39
CA TYR A 103 13.52 0.58 -4.16
C TYR A 103 13.37 1.95 -3.51
N LEU A 104 14.11 2.23 -2.43
CA LEU A 104 14.12 3.57 -1.82
C LEU A 104 14.68 4.65 -2.74
N GLY A 105 15.63 4.30 -3.61
CA GLY A 105 16.15 5.18 -4.67
C GLY A 105 15.03 5.65 -5.59
N VAL A 106 14.22 4.73 -6.12
CA VAL A 106 13.05 5.04 -6.95
C VAL A 106 12.04 5.88 -6.18
N LEU A 107 11.74 5.52 -4.93
CA LEU A 107 10.73 6.21 -4.12
C LEU A 107 11.15 7.62 -3.68
N ASN A 108 12.43 7.96 -3.74
CA ASN A 108 12.93 9.21 -3.17
C ASN A 108 12.24 10.47 -3.73
N GLN A 109 11.93 10.47 -5.03
CA GLN A 109 11.23 11.59 -5.69
C GLN A 109 9.73 11.64 -5.39
N TYR A 110 9.14 10.54 -4.89
CA TYR A 110 7.71 10.41 -4.61
C TYR A 110 7.37 10.48 -3.11
N LYS A 111 8.37 10.62 -2.25
CA LYS A 111 8.20 10.70 -0.78
C LYS A 111 7.11 11.68 -0.33
N PRO A 112 6.92 12.87 -0.94
CA PRO A 112 5.84 13.79 -0.54
C PRO A 112 4.43 13.22 -0.73
N ASP A 113 4.26 12.27 -1.65
CA ASP A 113 2.97 11.67 -2.00
C ASP A 113 2.74 10.32 -1.32
N ILE A 114 3.78 9.76 -0.70
CA ILE A 114 3.74 8.48 0.01
C ILE A 114 3.37 8.73 1.48
N GLN A 115 2.32 8.06 1.93
CA GLN A 115 1.94 8.03 3.34
C GLN A 115 2.71 6.95 4.10
N GLU A 116 2.82 5.76 3.52
CA GLU A 116 3.43 4.58 4.17
C GLU A 116 3.92 3.59 3.11
N VAL A 117 5.02 2.89 3.39
CA VAL A 117 5.38 1.64 2.73
C VAL A 117 5.09 0.50 3.69
N ARG A 118 4.21 -0.42 3.32
CA ARG A 118 3.82 -1.54 4.16
C ARG A 118 4.49 -2.83 3.70
N ILE A 119 5.23 -3.45 4.62
CA ILE A 119 5.69 -4.82 4.49
C ILE A 119 4.57 -5.71 4.99
N GLU A 120 3.93 -6.42 4.09
CA GLU A 120 2.79 -7.28 4.37
C GLU A 120 3.20 -8.74 4.31
N GLY A 121 2.87 -9.50 5.35
CA GLY A 121 3.13 -10.94 5.44
C GLY A 121 1.82 -11.70 5.27
N HIS A 122 1.82 -12.66 4.35
CA HIS A 122 0.64 -13.45 4.03
C HIS A 122 0.95 -14.94 4.12
N THR A 123 -0.03 -15.74 4.52
CA THR A 123 0.06 -17.20 4.58
C THR A 123 -1.04 -17.84 3.74
N SER A 124 -0.90 -19.13 3.49
CA SER A 124 -2.04 -19.96 3.08
C SER A 124 -3.01 -20.16 4.26
N SER A 125 -4.23 -20.63 3.97
CA SER A 125 -5.21 -20.99 5.01
C SER A 125 -4.79 -22.19 5.87
N ARG A 126 -3.95 -23.08 5.33
CA ARG A 126 -3.48 -24.28 6.02
C ARG A 126 -2.41 -23.96 7.08
N TRP A 127 -2.45 -24.71 8.18
CA TRP A 127 -1.39 -24.79 9.20
C TRP A 127 -0.91 -26.24 9.29
N ASN A 128 -1.66 -27.10 10.00
CA ASN A 128 -1.43 -28.54 10.11
C ASN A 128 -2.72 -29.31 9.76
N HIS A 129 -2.62 -30.62 9.51
CA HIS A 129 -3.79 -31.45 9.15
C HIS A 129 -4.88 -31.47 10.23
N ASP A 130 -4.49 -31.39 11.49
CA ASP A 130 -5.40 -31.52 12.64
C ASP A 130 -5.87 -30.17 13.22
N SER A 131 -5.39 -29.05 12.70
CA SER A 131 -5.74 -27.73 13.23
C SER A 131 -7.14 -27.30 12.80
N SER A 132 -7.89 -26.74 13.74
CA SER A 132 -9.15 -26.06 13.39
C SER A 132 -8.89 -24.82 12.53
N ALA A 133 -9.89 -24.35 11.78
CA ALA A 133 -9.75 -23.14 10.96
C ALA A 133 -9.32 -21.91 11.77
N ASN A 134 -9.87 -21.74 12.99
CA ASN A 134 -9.51 -20.63 13.87
C ASN A 134 -8.07 -20.75 14.39
N GLU A 135 -7.67 -21.95 14.79
CA GLU A 135 -6.30 -22.21 15.24
C GLU A 135 -5.29 -21.94 14.12
N ALA A 136 -5.56 -22.47 12.93
CA ALA A 136 -4.73 -22.22 11.75
C ALA A 136 -4.61 -20.72 11.46
N TYR A 137 -5.72 -19.98 11.50
CA TYR A 137 -5.72 -18.54 11.28
C TYR A 137 -4.87 -17.77 12.31
N PHE A 138 -5.00 -18.06 13.60
CA PHE A 138 -4.22 -17.33 14.63
C PHE A 138 -2.74 -17.71 14.64
N ASN A 139 -2.40 -18.98 14.37
CA ASN A 139 -1.01 -19.39 14.25
C ASN A 139 -0.35 -18.74 13.02
N ASN A 140 -1.04 -18.73 11.89
CA ASN A 140 -0.60 -18.03 10.69
C ASN A 140 -0.51 -16.50 10.88
N MET A 141 -1.37 -15.91 11.71
CA MET A 141 -1.30 -14.50 12.09
C MET A 141 0.00 -14.22 12.84
N ALA A 142 0.32 -15.02 13.86
CA ALA A 142 1.56 -14.88 14.60
C ALA A 142 2.79 -15.06 13.69
N LEU A 143 2.77 -16.06 12.80
CA LEU A 143 3.87 -16.34 11.86
C LEU A 143 4.08 -15.20 10.87
N SER A 144 3.02 -14.73 10.21
CA SER A 144 3.11 -13.64 9.23
C SER A 144 3.58 -12.33 9.87
N GLN A 145 3.13 -12.01 11.08
CA GLN A 145 3.59 -10.83 11.83
C GLN A 145 5.07 -10.95 12.24
N ALA A 146 5.50 -12.13 12.68
CA ALA A 146 6.89 -12.38 13.03
C ALA A 146 7.82 -12.22 11.81
N ARG A 147 7.39 -12.75 10.65
CA ARG A 147 8.13 -12.65 9.38
C ARG A 147 8.33 -11.22 8.93
N THR A 148 7.27 -10.40 8.92
CA THR A 148 7.40 -8.98 8.50
C THR A 148 8.25 -8.18 9.47
N ARG A 149 8.18 -8.47 10.77
CA ARG A 149 9.08 -7.88 11.76
C ARG A 149 10.54 -8.23 11.47
N THR A 150 10.84 -9.49 11.16
CA THR A 150 12.21 -9.92 10.81
C THR A 150 12.70 -9.19 9.55
N VAL A 151 11.87 -9.09 8.51
CA VAL A 151 12.21 -8.35 7.28
C VAL A 151 12.52 -6.89 7.60
N LEU A 152 11.64 -6.19 8.32
CA LEU A 152 11.87 -4.79 8.68
C LEU A 152 13.15 -4.59 9.50
N HIS A 153 13.41 -5.48 10.45
CA HIS A 153 14.64 -5.44 11.24
C HIS A 153 15.87 -5.57 10.34
N TYR A 154 15.89 -6.58 9.46
CA TYR A 154 16.99 -6.77 8.52
C TYR A 154 17.24 -5.52 7.67
N LEU A 155 16.18 -4.95 7.10
CA LEU A 155 16.28 -3.77 6.22
C LEU A 155 16.83 -2.52 6.93
N VAL A 156 16.47 -2.31 8.19
CA VAL A 156 16.95 -1.16 8.98
C VAL A 156 18.43 -1.31 9.36
N GLU A 157 18.92 -2.55 9.49
CA GLU A 157 20.30 -2.87 9.84
C GLU A 157 21.24 -2.95 8.63
N LEU A 158 20.72 -2.90 7.39
CA LEU A 158 21.56 -2.79 6.19
C LEU A 158 22.39 -1.49 6.23
N ASP A 159 23.72 -1.57 6.10
CA ASP A 159 24.60 -0.40 6.16
C ASP A 159 24.18 0.75 5.24
N SER A 160 23.79 0.42 4.00
CA SER A 160 23.31 1.38 3.00
C SER A 160 22.06 2.16 3.43
N ILE A 161 21.24 1.54 4.28
CA ILE A 161 20.01 2.11 4.83
C ILE A 161 20.28 2.78 6.18
N HIS A 162 21.00 2.09 7.06
CA HIS A 162 21.30 2.52 8.43
C HIS A 162 21.94 3.91 8.44
N ILE A 163 22.87 4.15 7.52
CA ILE A 163 23.65 5.40 7.46
C ILE A 163 22.82 6.57 6.88
N LYS A 164 21.94 6.33 5.90
CA LYS A 164 21.32 7.41 5.08
C LYS A 164 19.81 7.51 5.18
N HIS A 165 19.12 6.42 5.50
CA HIS A 165 17.67 6.31 5.34
C HIS A 165 16.93 5.78 6.58
N ALA A 166 17.64 5.37 7.64
CA ALA A 166 17.05 4.78 8.84
C ALA A 166 15.92 5.62 9.45
N GLY A 167 16.08 6.95 9.52
CA GLY A 167 15.04 7.83 10.06
C GLY A 167 13.75 7.81 9.23
N TRP A 168 13.87 7.86 7.90
CA TRP A 168 12.71 7.80 7.02
C TRP A 168 12.04 6.42 7.05
N VAL A 169 12.85 5.35 7.03
CA VAL A 169 12.34 3.97 7.10
C VAL A 169 11.58 3.73 8.40
N LYS A 170 12.14 4.11 9.55
CA LYS A 170 11.47 3.97 10.86
C LYS A 170 10.18 4.78 10.98
N ALA A 171 10.07 5.89 10.27
CA ALA A 171 8.89 6.75 10.32
C ALA A 171 7.80 6.36 9.30
N ASN A 172 8.16 5.74 8.18
CA ASN A 172 7.24 5.54 7.04
C ASN A 172 7.08 4.08 6.62
N VAL A 173 7.85 3.14 7.19
CA VAL A 173 7.74 1.71 6.87
C VAL A 173 7.08 0.96 8.01
N ALA A 174 5.99 0.25 7.72
CA ALA A 174 5.25 -0.56 8.68
C ALA A 174 5.34 -2.06 8.35
N ALA A 175 5.29 -2.91 9.37
CA ALA A 175 5.30 -4.36 9.24
C ALA A 175 3.96 -4.95 9.74
N VAL A 176 3.22 -5.61 8.85
CA VAL A 176 1.85 -6.10 9.14
C VAL A 176 1.70 -7.55 8.69
N GLY A 177 1.28 -8.43 9.60
CA GLY A 177 0.86 -9.80 9.28
C GLY A 177 -0.64 -9.86 9.00
N TYR A 178 -1.03 -10.56 7.94
CA TYR A 178 -2.43 -10.73 7.54
C TYR A 178 -2.94 -12.16 7.65
N SER A 179 -2.10 -13.13 8.07
CA SER A 179 -2.48 -14.54 8.04
C SER A 179 -3.02 -14.95 6.66
N SER A 180 -4.10 -15.72 6.64
CA SER A 180 -4.86 -16.13 5.45
C SER A 180 -6.07 -15.22 5.17
N SER A 181 -6.11 -13.98 5.68
CA SER A 181 -7.24 -13.07 5.41
C SER A 181 -7.24 -12.50 3.99
N LYS A 182 -6.12 -12.63 3.28
CA LYS A 182 -5.86 -12.13 1.92
C LYS A 182 -5.30 -13.23 1.01
N VAL A 183 -5.93 -14.40 1.06
CA VAL A 183 -5.63 -15.51 0.14
C VAL A 183 -5.81 -15.06 -1.31
N ILE A 184 -4.97 -15.61 -2.19
CA ILE A 184 -5.09 -15.45 -3.63
C ILE A 184 -5.86 -16.65 -4.17
N LEU A 185 -6.88 -16.36 -4.96
CA LEU A 185 -7.70 -17.38 -5.61
C LEU A 185 -7.24 -17.60 -7.05
N ASP A 186 -7.32 -18.84 -7.51
CA ASP A 186 -7.11 -19.21 -8.90
C ASP A 186 -8.37 -18.94 -9.75
N GLU A 187 -8.30 -19.24 -11.05
CA GLU A 187 -9.40 -19.06 -12.00
C GLU A 187 -10.65 -19.91 -11.66
N THR A 188 -10.49 -20.95 -10.84
CA THR A 188 -11.58 -21.82 -10.38
C THR A 188 -12.21 -21.35 -9.07
N GLY A 189 -11.67 -20.29 -8.46
CA GLY A 189 -12.10 -19.76 -7.17
C GLY A 189 -11.53 -20.53 -5.98
N GLN A 190 -10.57 -21.43 -6.19
CA GLN A 190 -9.87 -22.15 -5.12
C GLN A 190 -8.59 -21.40 -4.72
N GLU A 191 -8.10 -21.63 -3.50
CA GLU A 191 -6.88 -20.99 -3.02
C GLU A 191 -5.65 -21.46 -3.80
N ASP A 192 -4.92 -20.51 -4.38
CA ASP A 192 -3.52 -20.71 -4.78
C ASP A 192 -2.64 -20.51 -3.54
N GLU A 193 -2.34 -21.60 -2.85
CA GLU A 193 -1.56 -21.54 -1.63
C GLU A 193 -0.14 -21.02 -1.83
N LYS A 194 0.44 -21.28 -3.00
CA LYS A 194 1.82 -20.85 -3.29
C LYS A 194 1.86 -19.34 -3.41
N LYS A 195 0.92 -18.74 -4.16
CA LYS A 195 0.80 -17.28 -4.27
C LYS A 195 0.29 -16.63 -2.98
N SER A 196 -0.54 -17.33 -2.21
CA SER A 196 -1.04 -16.82 -0.92
C SER A 196 0.09 -16.63 0.10
N ARG A 197 1.10 -17.52 0.10
CA ARG A 197 2.31 -17.38 0.91
C ARG A 197 3.30 -16.41 0.26
N ARG A 198 3.23 -15.14 0.66
CA ARG A 198 4.06 -14.07 0.10
C ARG A 198 4.45 -13.02 1.13
N VAL A 199 5.49 -12.26 0.78
CA VAL A 199 5.79 -10.96 1.41
C VAL A 199 5.61 -9.88 0.37
N SER A 200 4.84 -8.86 0.69
CA SER A 200 4.53 -7.75 -0.22
C SER A 200 5.10 -6.45 0.31
N PHE A 201 5.68 -5.64 -0.56
CA PHE A 201 6.06 -4.26 -0.28
C PHE A 201 5.05 -3.35 -0.99
N ARG A 202 4.07 -2.87 -0.23
CA ARG A 202 2.94 -2.09 -0.73
C ARG A 202 3.12 -0.60 -0.45
N ILE A 203 2.89 0.23 -1.46
CA ILE A 203 2.95 1.68 -1.31
C ILE A 203 1.55 2.21 -1.04
N ILE A 204 1.38 2.90 0.09
CA ILE A 204 0.18 3.63 0.45
C ILE A 204 0.47 5.11 0.24
N THR A 205 -0.28 5.74 -0.67
CA THR A 205 -0.19 7.18 -0.95
C THR A 205 -1.07 7.99 0.00
N ASN A 206 -0.83 9.29 0.11
CA ASN A 206 -1.60 10.19 0.97
C ASN A 206 -2.88 10.78 0.33
N ALA A 207 -3.36 10.24 -0.79
CA ALA A 207 -4.52 10.79 -1.53
C ALA A 207 -5.78 10.95 -0.67
N GLU A 208 -6.11 9.96 0.16
CA GLU A 208 -7.27 10.04 1.07
C GLU A 208 -7.14 11.19 2.08
N ILE A 209 -5.92 11.43 2.58
CA ILE A 209 -5.64 12.54 3.49
C ILE A 209 -5.83 13.88 2.79
N GLN A 210 -5.39 14.00 1.52
CA GLN A 210 -5.57 15.24 0.75
C GLN A 210 -7.04 15.52 0.44
N ILE A 211 -7.81 14.49 0.08
CA ILE A 211 -9.26 14.63 -0.13
C ILE A 211 -9.95 15.06 1.16
N ARG A 212 -9.62 14.43 2.29
CA ARG A 212 -10.20 14.79 3.60
C ARG A 212 -9.93 16.24 3.98
N LYS A 213 -8.72 16.74 3.72
CA LYS A 213 -8.37 18.16 3.96
C LYS A 213 -9.17 19.13 3.11
N ILE A 214 -9.70 18.71 1.96
CA ILE A 214 -10.58 19.54 1.13
C ILE A 214 -12.00 19.54 1.73
N LEU A 215 -12.49 18.37 2.14
CA LEU A 215 -13.83 18.20 2.73
C LEU A 215 -13.99 18.85 4.13
N GLU A 216 -12.90 19.02 4.88
CA GLU A 216 -12.91 19.62 6.22
C GLU A 216 -12.72 21.15 6.24
N ARG A 217 -12.57 21.79 5.08
CA ARG A 217 -12.45 23.26 4.94
C ARG A 217 -13.80 23.93 4.89
#